data_AF-A0A1Y5GJ59-F1
#
_entry.id   AF-A0A1Y5GJ59-F1
#
_cell.length_a   1.000
_cell.length_b   1.000
_cell.length_c   1.000
_cell.angle_alpha   90.00
_cell.angle_beta   90.00
_cell.angle_gamma   90.00
#
_symmetry.space_group_name_H-M   'P 1'
#
loop_
_entity.id
_entity.type
_entity.pdbx_description
1 polymer ?
#
loop_
_entity_poly.entity_id
_entity_poly.type
_entity_poly.pdbx_seq_one_letter_code
_entity_poly.pdbx_strand_id
1 'polypeptide(L)'
;MKYLIIDGMFSGTGIRDSVEGGYLNPAELGLSSELKRKISDWVSRYEDEHYLQYEDKSMVADLDAEGIKICNLLKSEIPNLKVEYYSTAEMKKIIV
;
A
#
# COMPACT_ATOMS: atom_id res chain seq x y z
N MET A 1 -1.06 -8.25 17.85
CA MET A 1 -0.44 -7.28 16.93
C MET A 1 -0.94 -7.58 15.54
N LYS A 2 -1.48 -6.58 14.84
CA LYS A 2 -1.83 -6.73 13.43
C LYS A 2 -0.58 -6.52 12.59
N TYR A 3 -0.44 -7.33 11.55
CA TYR A 3 0.66 -7.23 10.59
C TYR A 3 0.04 -7.00 9.21
N LEU A 4 0.29 -5.83 8.65
CA LEU A 4 -0.25 -5.44 7.36
C LEU A 4 0.87 -5.23 6.35
N ILE A 5 0.56 -5.40 5.07
CA ILE A 5 1.44 -5.06 3.97
C ILE A 5 0.69 -4.04 3.12
N ILE A 6 1.29 -2.87 2.91
CA ILE A 6 0.86 -1.97 1.84
C ILE A 6 1.39 -2.54 0.54
N ASP A 7 0.48 -2.95 -0.32
CA ASP A 7 0.76 -3.78 -1.48
C ASP A 7 0.20 -3.11 -2.73
N GLY A 8 1.09 -2.68 -3.63
CA GLY A 8 0.72 -2.03 -4.89
C GLY A 8 0.28 -3.03 -5.97
N MET A 9 -0.07 -4.26 -5.60
CA MET A 9 -0.47 -5.29 -6.54
C MET A 9 -1.84 -4.97 -7.16
N PHE A 10 -1.88 -5.10 -8.48
CA PHE A 10 -3.08 -5.00 -9.31
C PHE A 10 -4.24 -5.84 -8.72
N SER A 11 -5.46 -5.27 -8.72
CA SER A 11 -6.69 -5.84 -8.12
C SER A 11 -6.74 -5.96 -6.59
N GLY A 12 -5.74 -5.48 -5.86
CA GLY A 12 -5.76 -5.40 -4.41
C GLY A 12 -6.48 -4.16 -3.89
N THR A 13 -6.79 -4.15 -2.60
CA THR A 13 -7.30 -2.94 -1.89
C THR A 13 -6.18 -2.00 -1.43
N GLY A 14 -4.93 -2.31 -1.80
CA GLY A 14 -3.73 -1.62 -1.31
C GLY A 14 -3.25 -2.09 0.06
N ILE A 15 -4.05 -2.86 0.81
CA ILE A 15 -3.71 -3.34 2.15
C ILE A 15 -3.95 -4.85 2.22
N ARG A 16 -2.91 -5.62 2.54
CA ARG A 16 -2.95 -7.07 2.69
C ARG A 16 -2.65 -7.49 4.12
N ASP A 17 -3.40 -8.44 4.66
CA ASP A 17 -3.05 -9.07 5.95
C ASP A 17 -1.86 -10.01 5.73
N SER A 18 -0.78 -9.81 6.48
CA SER A 18 0.44 -10.60 6.29
C SER A 18 0.37 -12.00 6.94
N VAL A 19 -0.60 -12.23 7.82
CA VAL A 19 -0.74 -13.44 8.64
C VAL A 19 -1.83 -14.34 8.07
N GLU A 20 -3.04 -13.80 7.89
CA GLU A 20 -4.17 -14.57 7.34
C GLU A 20 -4.11 -14.66 5.81
N GLY A 21 -3.40 -13.71 5.17
CA GLY A 21 -3.42 -13.56 3.73
C GLY A 21 -4.72 -12.94 3.23
N GLY A 22 -4.65 -12.28 2.07
CA GLY A 22 -5.80 -11.61 1.47
C GLY A 22 -5.86 -10.11 1.74
N TYR A 23 -6.64 -9.43 0.90
CA TYR A 23 -6.78 -7.98 0.90
C TYR A 23 -7.85 -7.53 1.89
N LEU A 24 -7.51 -6.56 2.72
CA LEU A 24 -8.41 -5.95 3.70
C LEU A 24 -9.03 -4.70 3.11
N ASN A 25 -10.32 -4.49 3.33
CA ASN A 25 -10.93 -3.24 2.92
C ASN A 25 -10.49 -2.10 3.88
N PRO A 26 -9.93 -0.98 3.37
CA PRO A 26 -9.59 0.18 4.20
C PRO A 26 -10.77 0.69 5.06
N ALA A 27 -12.01 0.48 4.61
CA ALA A 27 -13.23 0.79 5.36
C ALA A 27 -13.35 0.00 6.68
N GLU A 28 -12.92 -1.27 6.69
CA GLU A 28 -13.01 -2.19 7.83
C GLU A 28 -11.92 -1.93 8.87
N LEU A 29 -10.86 -1.21 8.50
CA LEU A 29 -9.73 -0.89 9.37
C LEU A 29 -9.96 0.34 10.26
N GLY A 30 -11.11 1.01 10.15
CA GLY A 30 -11.42 2.19 10.96
C GLY A 30 -10.56 3.42 10.64
N LEU A 31 -9.93 3.45 9.46
CA LEU A 31 -9.04 4.55 9.04
C LEU A 31 -9.81 5.85 8.80
N SER A 32 -9.08 6.97 8.90
CA SER A 32 -9.59 8.28 8.52
C SER A 32 -10.01 8.31 7.05
N SER A 33 -11.02 9.12 6.72
CA SER A 33 -11.47 9.31 5.34
C SER A 33 -10.36 9.86 4.44
N GLU A 34 -9.43 10.63 4.99
CA GLU A 34 -8.27 11.15 4.26
C GLU A 34 -7.31 10.01 3.88
N LEU A 35 -6.93 9.16 4.84
CA LEU A 35 -6.01 8.05 4.58
C LEU A 35 -6.63 7.02 3.62
N LYS A 36 -7.93 6.74 3.76
CA LYS A 36 -8.66 5.89 2.80
C LYS A 36 -8.58 6.42 1.38
N ARG A 37 -8.78 7.72 1.19
CA ARG A 37 -8.66 8.36 -0.12
C ARG A 37 -7.24 8.26 -0.66
N LYS A 38 -6.23 8.56 0.16
CA LYS A 38 -4.81 8.43 -0.24
C LYS A 38 -4.46 7.02 -0.71
N ILE A 39 -4.93 5.99 0.00
CA ILE A 39 -4.69 4.59 -0.38
C ILE A 39 -5.40 4.26 -1.70
N SER A 40 -6.66 4.66 -1.85
CA SER A 40 -7.42 4.43 -3.08
C SER A 40 -6.77 5.11 -4.30
N ASP A 41 -6.38 6.38 -4.16
CA ASP A 41 -5.74 7.16 -5.23
C ASP A 41 -4.38 6.55 -5.59
N TRP A 42 -3.60 6.14 -4.59
CA TRP A 42 -2.32 5.47 -4.78
C TRP A 42 -2.46 4.13 -5.50
N VAL A 43 -3.41 3.27 -5.10
CA VAL A 43 -3.68 1.98 -5.77
C VAL A 43 -4.07 2.20 -7.24
N SER A 44 -4.95 3.16 -7.52
CA SER A 44 -5.38 3.47 -8.89
C SER A 44 -4.21 3.86 -9.79
N ARG A 45 -3.29 4.69 -9.28
CA ARG A 45 -2.10 5.09 -10.06
C ARG A 45 -1.12 3.93 -10.24
N TYR A 46 -1.00 3.06 -9.24
CA TYR A 46 -0.20 1.84 -9.34
C TYR A 46 -0.78 0.86 -10.37
N GLU A 47 -2.11 0.81 -10.49
CA GLU A 47 -2.83 0.05 -11.51
C GLU A 47 -2.60 0.63 -12.90
N ASP A 48 -2.66 1.94 -13.08
CA ASP A 48 -2.35 2.59 -14.36
C ASP A 48 -0.92 2.25 -14.84
N GLU A 49 0.07 2.36 -13.96
CA GLU A 49 1.46 2.00 -14.26
C GLU A 49 1.66 0.50 -14.52
N HIS A 50 0.83 -0.36 -13.92
CA HIS A 50 0.84 -1.79 -14.22
C HIS A 50 0.47 -2.07 -15.68
N TYR A 51 -0.53 -1.39 -16.24
CA TYR A 51 -0.89 -1.51 -17.65
C TYR A 51 0.21 -0.98 -18.59
N LEU A 52 1.02 -0.04 -18.11
CA LEU A 52 2.21 0.48 -18.79
C LEU A 52 3.48 -0.37 -18.52
N GLN A 53 3.33 -1.56 -17.91
CA GLN A 53 4.43 -2.47 -17.58
C GLN A 53 5.56 -1.84 -16.76
N TYR A 54 5.25 -0.80 -15.96
CA TYR A 54 6.22 -0.09 -15.14
C TYR A 54 7.39 0.52 -15.97
N GLU A 55 7.13 0.95 -17.20
CA GLU A 55 8.15 1.54 -18.08
C GLU A 55 8.75 2.84 -17.51
N ASP A 56 7.93 3.68 -16.85
CA ASP A 56 8.40 4.91 -16.21
C ASP A 56 8.94 4.63 -14.79
N LYS A 57 10.26 4.43 -14.72
CA LYS A 57 10.95 4.22 -13.44
C LYS A 57 10.87 5.41 -12.48
N SER A 58 10.71 6.64 -12.98
CA SER A 58 10.55 7.80 -12.12
C SER A 58 9.18 7.76 -11.43
N MET A 59 8.13 7.43 -12.19
CA MET A 59 6.79 7.28 -11.63
C MET A 59 6.73 6.14 -10.61
N VAL A 60 7.34 5.00 -10.92
CA VAL A 60 7.45 3.87 -9.98
C VAL A 60 8.12 4.30 -8.67
N ALA A 61 9.23 5.03 -8.73
CA ALA A 61 9.93 5.50 -7.54
C ALA A 61 9.06 6.45 -6.69
N ASP A 62 8.28 7.33 -7.34
CA ASP A 62 7.35 8.23 -6.65
C ASP A 62 6.20 7.47 -6.00
N LEU A 63 5.66 6.45 -6.68
CA LEU A 63 4.63 5.56 -6.13
C LEU A 63 5.16 4.74 -4.95
N ASP A 64 6.39 4.27 -5.01
CA ASP A 64 7.04 3.54 -3.92
C ASP A 64 7.24 4.44 -2.70
N ALA A 65 7.72 5.67 -2.92
CA ALA A 65 7.88 6.66 -1.86
C ALA A 65 6.53 7.01 -1.22
N GLU A 66 5.45 7.06 -2.00
CA GLU A 66 4.09 7.28 -1.50
C GLU A 66 3.56 6.09 -0.69
N GLY A 67 3.78 4.85 -1.15
CA GLY A 67 3.42 3.63 -0.42
C GLY A 67 4.09 3.56 0.97
N ILE A 68 5.36 3.99 1.06
CA ILE A 68 6.09 4.13 2.33
C ILE A 68 5.46 5.22 3.22
N LYS A 69 5.04 6.36 2.65
CA LYS A 69 4.33 7.40 3.43
C LYS A 69 3.00 6.89 3.98
N ILE A 70 2.25 6.12 3.19
CA ILE A 70 1.00 5.47 3.63
C ILE A 70 1.27 4.52 4.80
N CYS A 71 2.36 3.74 4.77
CA CYS A 71 2.75 2.88 5.89
C CYS A 71 2.93 3.69 7.19
N ASN A 72 3.62 4.83 7.11
CA ASN A 72 3.83 5.69 8.28
C ASN A 72 2.53 6.30 8.80
N LEU A 73 1.62 6.71 7.91
CA LEU A 73 0.30 7.20 8.30
C LEU A 73 -0.53 6.10 8.99
N LEU A 74 -0.50 4.86 8.47
CA LEU A 74 -1.17 3.74 9.10
C LEU A 74 -0.67 3.46 10.52
N LYS A 75 0.66 3.52 10.75
CA LYS A 75 1.24 3.39 12.09
C LYS A 75 0.78 4.50 13.05
N SER A 76 0.49 5.69 12.52
CA SER A 76 -0.01 6.81 13.32
C SER A 76 -1.48 6.66 13.71
N GLU A 77 -2.31 6.09 12.83
CA GLU A 77 -3.75 5.90 13.09
C GLU A 77 -4.06 4.60 13.84
N ILE A 78 -3.24 3.56 13.69
CA ILE A 78 -3.43 2.25 14.34
C ILE A 78 -2.25 1.95 15.28
N PRO A 79 -2.44 2.11 16.61
CA PRO A 79 -1.41 1.78 17.59
C PRO A 79 -1.00 0.30 17.51
N ASN A 80 0.30 0.02 17.71
CA ASN A 80 0.87 -1.33 17.68
C ASN A 80 0.72 -2.08 16.34
N LEU A 81 0.49 -1.34 15.26
CA LEU A 81 0.52 -1.89 13.91
C LEU A 81 1.96 -2.12 13.45
N LYS A 82 2.25 -3.34 13.01
CA LYS A 82 3.41 -3.58 12.15
C LYS A 82 2.94 -3.53 10.72
N VAL A 83 3.56 -2.67 9.92
CA VAL A 83 3.24 -2.54 8.51
C VAL A 83 4.52 -2.56 7.70
N GLU A 84 4.50 -3.32 6.61
CA GLU A 84 5.56 -3.41 5.63
C GLU A 84 5.06 -2.84 4.30
N TYR A 85 5.99 -2.43 3.46
CA TYR A 85 5.69 -2.00 2.11
C TYR A 85 6.14 -3.06 1.11
N TYR A 86 5.35 -3.30 0.06
CA TYR A 86 5.71 -4.15 -1.07
C TYR A 86 5.58 -3.38 -2.38
N SER A 87 6.72 -3.21 -3.07
CA SER A 87 6.76 -2.67 -4.42
C SER A 87 6.52 -3.81 -5.41
N THR A 88 5.43 -3.73 -6.16
CA THR A 88 5.09 -4.72 -7.20
C THR A 88 6.03 -4.59 -8.39
N ALA A 89 6.40 -3.35 -8.75
CA ALA A 89 7.29 -3.08 -9.87
C ALA A 89 8.70 -3.65 -9.63
N GLU A 90 9.23 -3.49 -8.41
CA GLU A 90 10.55 -3.99 -8.03
C GLU A 90 10.52 -5.43 -7.47
N MET A 91 9.31 -6.00 -7.30
CA MET A 91 9.06 -7.29 -6.65
C MET A 91 9.76 -7.41 -5.29
N LYS A 92 9.75 -6.33 -4.50
CA LYS A 92 10.56 -6.21 -3.29
C LYS A 92 9.75 -5.74 -2.09
N LYS A 93 10.00 -6.39 -0.95
CA LYS A 93 9.52 -5.94 0.36
C LYS A 93 10.49 -4.95 0.98
N ILE A 94 9.95 -3.87 1.52
CA ILE A 94 10.66 -2.84 2.27
C ILE A 94 10.04 -2.81 3.67
N ILE A 95 10.86 -3.09 4.68
CA ILE A 95 10.45 -2.93 6.08
C ILE A 95 10.52 -1.44 6.39
N VAL A 96 9.38 -0.88 6.76
CA VAL A 96 9.20 0.54 7.12
C VAL A 96 9.17 0.67 8.64
#